data_AF-A0A8C9PYS3-F1
#
_entry.id   AF-A0A8C9PYS3-F1
#
_cell.length_a   1.000
_cell.length_b   1.000
_cell.length_c   1.000
_cell.angle_alpha   90.00
_cell.angle_beta   90.00
_cell.angle_gamma   90.00
#
_symmetry.space_group_name_H-M   'P 1'
#
loop_
_entity.id
_entity.type
_entity.pdbx_description
1 polymer ?
#
loop_
_entity_poly.entity_id
_entity_poly.type
_entity_poly.pdbx_seq_one_letter_code
_entity_poly.pdbx_strand_id
1 'polypeptide(L)' 'MKAKKIAVIGAGVSGLGAIKCCLEEGLEPMCFEKGSDIGGLWRYEVILCSSREVQLCLREMLPL' A
#
# COMPACT_ATOMS: atom_id res chain seq x y z
N MET A 1 -30.74 -6.36 4.06
CA MET A 1 -30.08 -6.64 2.77
C MET A 1 -28.63 -7.03 3.04
N LYS A 2 -28.04 -7.93 2.25
CA LYS A 2 -26.64 -8.36 2.43
C LYS A 2 -25.70 -7.29 1.86
N ALA A 3 -24.72 -6.83 2.64
CA ALA A 3 -23.73 -5.85 2.17
C ALA A 3 -22.95 -6.41 0.97
N LYS A 4 -22.63 -5.55 -0.02
CA LYS A 4 -21.80 -5.97 -1.16
C LYS A 4 -20.36 -6.12 -0.71
N LYS A 5 -19.73 -7.23 -1.11
CA LYS A 5 -18.31 -7.50 -0.84
C LYS A 5 -17.44 -6.85 -1.91
N ILE A 6 -16.44 -6.08 -1.49
CA ILE A 6 -15.56 -5.32 -2.39
C ILE A 6 -14.12 -5.79 -2.18
N ALA A 7 -13.43 -6.19 -3.24
CA ALA A 7 -12.01 -6.51 -3.17
C ALA A 7 -11.18 -5.25 -3.47
N VAL A 8 -10.25 -4.93 -2.58
CA VAL A 8 -9.29 -3.83 -2.73
C VAL A 8 -7.89 -4.42 -2.87
N ILE A 9 -7.22 -4.14 -3.99
CA ILE A 9 -5.86 -4.66 -4.26
C ILE A 9 -4.84 -3.55 -4.00
N GLY A 10 -3.95 -3.79 -3.03
CA GLY A 10 -2.97 -2.84 -2.51
C GLY A 10 -3.49 -2.08 -1.28
N ALA A 11 -2.68 -2.00 -0.23
CA ALA A 11 -2.92 -1.24 1.01
C ALA A 11 -2.02 0.01 1.10
N GLY A 12 -1.76 0.64 -0.05
CA GLY A 12 -1.18 1.99 -0.13
C GLY A 12 -2.21 3.09 0.10
N VAL A 13 -1.81 4.35 -0.13
CA VAL A 13 -2.68 5.53 0.07
C VAL A 13 -4.03 5.42 -0.66
N SER A 14 -4.03 4.93 -1.90
CA SER A 14 -5.24 4.75 -2.70
C SER A 14 -6.14 3.63 -2.16
N GLY A 15 -5.56 2.49 -1.79
CA GLY A 15 -6.29 1.36 -1.24
C GLY A 15 -6.94 1.66 0.11
N LEU A 16 -6.20 2.29 1.02
CA LEU A 16 -6.73 2.71 2.31
C LEU A 16 -7.87 3.74 2.16
N GLY A 17 -7.73 4.69 1.23
CA GLY A 17 -8.82 5.61 0.87
C GLY A 17 -10.06 4.88 0.35
N ALA A 18 -9.88 3.91 -0.55
CA ALA A 18 -10.99 3.11 -1.08
C ALA A 18 -11.71 2.31 0.01
N ILE A 19 -10.98 1.70 0.95
CA ILE A 19 -11.55 0.99 2.10
C ILE A 19 -12.38 1.93 2.96
N LYS A 20 -11.86 3.13 3.27
CA LYS A 20 -12.56 4.14 4.06
C LYS A 20 -13.89 4.53 3.41
N CYS A 21 -13.89 4.86 2.13
CA CYS A 21 -15.12 5.17 1.40
C CYS A 21 -16.10 3.98 1.35
N CYS A 22 -15.61 2.76 1.16
CA CYS A 22 -16.47 1.57 1.19
C CYS A 22 -17.19 1.41 2.52
N LEU A 23 -16.49 1.63 3.64
CA LEU A 23 -17.08 1.53 4.97
C LEU A 23 -18.12 2.63 5.23
N GLU A 24 -17.86 3.86 4.76
CA GLU A 24 -18.81 4.99 4.88
C GLU A 24 -20.11 4.74 4.10
N GLU A 25 -20.01 4.07 2.96
CA GLU A 25 -21.16 3.65 2.14
C GLU A 25 -21.84 2.35 2.62
N GLY A 26 -21.40 1.78 3.75
CA GLY A 26 -21.97 0.55 4.32
C GLY A 26 -21.66 -0.73 3.52
N LEU A 27 -20.57 -0.72 2.75
CA LEU A 27 -20.07 -1.88 2.00
C LEU A 27 -19.13 -2.73 2.87
N GLU A 28 -18.83 -3.96 2.43
CA GLU A 28 -17.92 -4.90 3.12
C GLU A 28 -16.60 -5.03 2.32
N PRO A 29 -15.60 -4.17 2.53
CA PRO A 29 -14.33 -4.28 1.84
C PRO A 29 -13.42 -5.39 2.40
N MET A 30 -12.67 -6.03 1.52
CA MET A 30 -11.58 -6.96 1.83
C MET A 30 -10.33 -6.52 1.07
N CYS A 31 -9.26 -6.24 1.81
CA CYS A 31 -8.01 -5.75 1.24
C CYS A 31 -7.00 -6.88 1.07
N PHE A 32 -6.27 -6.85 -0.04
CA PHE A 32 -5.16 -7.74 -0.33
C PHE A 32 -3.90 -6.90 -0.57
N GLU A 33 -2.90 -7.06 0.29
CA GLU A 33 -1.59 -6.44 0.15
C GLU A 33 -0.53 -7.54 0.02
N LYS A 34 0.43 -7.34 -0.88
CA LYS A 34 1.55 -8.27 -1.07
C LYS A 34 2.59 -8.10 0.03
N GLY A 35 2.81 -6.86 0.46
CA GLY A 35 3.72 -6.49 1.53
C GLY A 35 3.34 -7.08 2.87
N SER A 36 4.28 -7.01 3.82
CA SER A 36 4.08 -7.54 5.17
C SER A 36 3.20 -6.65 6.06
N ASP A 37 2.85 -5.44 5.60
CA ASP A 37 2.02 -4.47 6.32
C ASP A 37 1.48 -3.41 5.33
N ILE A 38 0.61 -2.54 5.82
CA ILE A 38 0.00 -1.45 5.07
C ILE A 38 0.95 -0.25 4.90
N GLY A 39 0.58 0.69 4.04
CA GLY A 39 1.26 1.99 3.86
C GLY A 39 1.81 2.20 2.45
N GLY A 40 1.96 1.14 1.65
CA GLY A 40 2.48 1.24 0.28
C GLY A 40 3.80 2.02 0.23
N LEU A 41 3.88 3.06 -0.60
CA LEU A 41 5.07 3.91 -0.72
C LEU A 41 5.54 4.54 0.61
N TRP A 42 4.63 4.82 1.54
CA TRP A 42 4.94 5.46 2.82
C TRP A 42 5.57 4.48 3.81
N ARG A 43 5.38 3.18 3.60
CA ARG A 43 6.08 2.15 4.34
C ARG A 43 7.36 1.81 3.60
N TYR A 44 8.42 2.51 4.00
CA TYR A 44 9.74 2.28 3.44
C TYR A 44 10.28 0.91 3.86
N GLU A 45 10.14 -0.07 2.98
CA GLU A 45 10.93 -1.29 3.07
C GLU A 45 12.27 -1.03 2.37
N VAL A 46 13.38 -1.27 3.08
CA VAL A 46 14.71 -1.33 2.45
C VAL A 46 14.72 -2.59 1.61
N ILE A 47 14.19 -2.50 0.39
CA ILE A 47 14.38 -3.52 -0.61
C ILE A 47 15.87 -3.44 -0.96
N LEU A 48 16.64 -4.42 -0.50
CA LEU A 48 17.96 -4.69 -1.07
C LEU A 48 17.72 -5.16 -2.52
N CYS A 49 17.49 -4.18 -3.39
CA CYS A 49 17.25 -4.40 -4.79
C CYS A 49 18.56 -4.91 -5.41
N SER A 50 18.52 -6.06 -6.08
CA SER A 50 19.67 -6.56 -6.84
C SER A 50 19.95 -5.73 -8.10
N SER A 51 19.07 -4.78 -8.46
CA SER A 51 19.24 -3.87 -9.59
C SER A 51 19.89 -2.56 -9.14
N ARG A 52 21.00 -2.20 -9.81
CA ARG A 52 21.88 -1.08 -9.42
C ARG A 52 21.18 0.29 -9.45
N GLU A 53 20.08 0.47 -10.19
CA GLU A 53 19.41 1.78 -10.31
C GLU A 53 18.76 2.27 -9.01
N VAL A 54 18.13 1.39 -8.21
CA VAL A 54 17.39 1.82 -7.00
C VAL A 54 18.36 2.15 -5.86
N GLN A 55 19.51 1.48 -5.82
CA GLN A 55 20.54 1.71 -4.80
C GLN A 55 21.24 3.08 -4.95
N LEU A 56 21.27 3.64 -6.17
CA LEU A 56 21.79 4.99 -6.44
C LEU A 56 20.85 6.08 -5.90
N CYS A 57 19.53 5.94 -6.11
CA CYS A 57 18.54 6.92 -5.65
C CYS A 57 18.52 7.03 -4.10
N LEU A 58 18.75 5.92 -3.40
CA LEU A 58 18.84 5.91 -1.94
C LEU A 58 20.14 6.52 -1.39
N ARG A 59 21.25 6.42 -2.13
CA ARG A 59 22.51 7.07 -1.72
C ARG A 59 22.48 8.58 -1.82
N GLU A 60 21.66 9.15 -2.71
CA GLU A 60 21.51 10.61 -2.84
C GLU A 60 20.49 11.22 -1.87
N MET A 61 19.63 10.39 -1.24
CA MET A 61 18.58 10.85 -0.32
C MET A 61 18.91 10.68 1.17
N LEU A 62 19.94 9.91 1.54
CA LEU A 62 20.47 9.92 2.91
C LEU A 62 21.46 11.08 3.05
N PRO A 63 21.19 12.10 3.89
CA PRO A 63 22.21 13.09 4.19
C PRO A 63 23.32 12.38 4.98
N LEU A 64 24.56 12.50 4.52
CA LEU A 64 25.73 12.27 5.36
C LEU A 64 25.72 13.26 6.54
#